data_AF-A0A5J4PFH3-F1
#
_entry.id   AF-A0A5J4PFH3-F1
#
_cell.length_a   1.000
_cell.length_b   1.000
_cell.length_c   1.000
_cell.angle_alpha   90.00
_cell.angle_beta   90.00
_cell.angle_gamma   90.00
#
_symmetry.space_group_name_H-M   'P 1'
#
loop_
_entity.id
_entity.type
_entity.pdbx_description
1 polymer ?
#
loop_
_entity_poly.entity_id
_entity_poly.type
_entity_poly.pdbx_seq_one_letter_code
_entity_poly.pdbx_strand_id
1 'polypeptide(L)'
;SYQLLNQRGESLLSSQKKLSIDKEAEVIFDRERINSPAPWTAETPNLYTLIISIKEPNGKIIESTSCQVGFRTVEIANSQLLVNGQPILIKGVNYHEHNEDNGHYVQESLLQKDFELWKKYNVNTIRTSHYPQQELFYELCDRYGIYVIDEANIESHGMGYDLNVGKTLGNNPLFKEAHLERTLNMYERDKNHPCVIIWSLGNEAGNGVNFYATYSFLKERDDSRPVQYERAGLQWNTDIYCP
;
A
#
# COMPACT_ATOMS: atom_id res chain seq x y z
N SER A 1 12.67 -10.02 -19.02
CA SER A 1 12.26 -8.83 -19.82
C SER A 1 11.03 -8.21 -19.18
N TYR A 2 10.77 -6.93 -19.44
CA TYR A 2 9.48 -6.32 -19.10
C TYR A 2 8.87 -5.60 -20.32
N GLN A 3 7.55 -5.45 -20.30
CA GLN A 3 6.79 -4.58 -21.19
C GLN A 3 5.76 -3.80 -20.37
N LEU A 4 5.66 -2.50 -20.60
CA LEU A 4 4.62 -1.65 -20.01
C LEU A 4 3.63 -1.27 -21.11
N LEU A 5 2.38 -1.68 -20.93
CA LEU A 5 1.31 -1.47 -21.90
C LEU A 5 0.35 -0.38 -21.40
N ASN A 6 -0.15 0.45 -22.31
CA ASN A 6 -1.27 1.35 -22.01
C ASN A 6 -2.62 0.60 -22.02
N GLN A 7 -3.71 1.31 -21.72
CA GLN A 7 -5.07 0.75 -21.69
C GLN A 7 -5.56 0.17 -23.03
N ARG A 8 -4.91 0.53 -24.15
CA ARG A 8 -5.21 0.00 -25.49
C ARG A 8 -4.37 -1.24 -25.82
N GLY A 9 -3.48 -1.67 -24.91
CA GLY A 9 -2.53 -2.76 -25.14
C GLY A 9 -1.30 -2.35 -25.95
N GLU A 10 -1.10 -1.05 -26.21
CA GLU A 10 0.06 -0.55 -26.94
C GLU A 10 1.27 -0.50 -26.00
N SER A 11 2.41 -1.04 -26.43
CA SER A 11 3.66 -1.03 -25.67
C SER A 11 4.25 0.38 -25.61
N LEU A 12 4.42 0.91 -24.39
CA LEU A 12 5.05 2.20 -24.14
C LEU A 12 6.54 2.08 -23.84
N LEU A 13 6.91 1.08 -23.06
CA LEU A 13 8.30 0.79 -22.70
C LEU A 13 8.52 -0.71 -22.72
N SER A 14 9.71 -1.12 -23.11
CA SER A 14 10.13 -2.51 -22.98
C SER A 14 11.63 -2.61 -22.85
N SER A 15 12.10 -3.54 -22.04
CA SER A 15 13.54 -3.83 -21.95
C SER A 15 13.77 -5.30 -21.64
N GLN A 16 14.98 -5.75 -21.93
CA GLN A 16 15.44 -7.10 -21.62
C GLN A 16 16.90 -7.08 -21.21
N LYS A 17 17.23 -7.88 -20.19
CA LYS A 17 18.59 -8.17 -19.75
C LYS A 17 18.78 -9.68 -19.76
N LYS A 18 19.98 -10.12 -20.14
CA LYS A 18 20.39 -11.53 -20.01
C LYS A 18 20.90 -11.73 -18.59
N LEU A 19 20.54 -12.87 -17.99
CA LEU A 19 21.03 -13.28 -16.69
C LEU A 19 21.31 -14.79 -16.68
N SER A 20 22.17 -15.22 -15.75
CA SER A 20 22.37 -16.62 -15.41
C SER A 20 21.82 -16.83 -14.00
N ILE A 21 20.97 -17.85 -13.82
CA ILE A 21 20.36 -18.18 -12.53
C ILE A 21 20.99 -19.47 -12.03
N ASP A 22 21.59 -19.45 -10.84
CA ASP A 22 22.04 -20.65 -10.14
C ASP A 22 21.07 -20.98 -9.00
N LYS A 23 21.07 -20.17 -7.92
CA LYS A 23 20.10 -20.25 -6.81
C LYS A 23 19.16 -19.04 -6.75
N GLU A 24 19.74 -17.85 -6.88
CA GLU A 24 19.06 -16.57 -6.84
C GLU A 24 19.69 -15.65 -7.89
N ALA A 25 18.89 -14.76 -8.44
CA ALA A 25 19.38 -13.70 -9.32
C ALA A 25 18.53 -12.45 -9.12
N GLU A 26 19.19 -11.30 -9.05
CA GLU A 26 18.55 -9.99 -9.05
C GLU A 26 18.73 -9.34 -10.42
N VAL A 27 17.68 -8.66 -10.90
CA VAL A 27 17.72 -7.89 -12.14
C VAL A 27 17.21 -6.49 -11.87
N ILE A 28 18.10 -5.53 -12.04
CA ILE A 28 17.77 -4.11 -11.97
C ILE A 28 17.67 -3.57 -13.39
N PHE A 29 16.49 -3.06 -13.75
CA PHE A 29 16.30 -2.32 -15.00
C PHE A 29 16.63 -0.85 -14.82
N ASP A 30 17.10 -0.22 -15.90
CA ASP A 30 17.45 1.19 -15.89
C ASP A 30 16.18 2.04 -15.79
N ARG A 31 16.28 3.20 -15.12
CA ARG A 31 15.14 4.12 -14.98
C ARG A 31 14.81 4.74 -16.33
N GLU A 32 13.56 4.64 -16.73
CA GLU A 32 13.04 5.21 -17.97
C GLU A 32 12.10 6.38 -17.70
N ARG A 33 12.01 7.31 -18.65
CA ARG A 33 11.09 8.45 -18.57
C ARG A 33 9.96 8.29 -19.59
N ILE A 34 8.73 8.32 -19.10
CA ILE A 34 7.54 8.46 -19.94
C ILE A 34 7.15 9.93 -19.98
N ASN A 35 7.05 10.50 -21.17
CA ASN A 35 6.60 11.87 -21.33
C ASN A 35 5.07 11.91 -21.25
N SER A 36 4.56 12.72 -20.34
CA SER A 36 3.12 12.99 -20.18
C SER A 36 2.26 11.72 -20.02
N PRO A 37 2.57 10.82 -19.05
CA PRO A 37 1.70 9.67 -18.79
C PRO A 37 0.33 10.14 -18.33
N ALA A 38 -0.72 9.37 -18.62
CA ALA A 38 -2.03 9.60 -18.03
C ALA A 38 -1.94 9.34 -16.52
N PRO A 39 -2.18 10.34 -15.66
CA PRO A 39 -2.00 10.19 -14.23
C PRO A 39 -3.09 9.30 -13.62
N TRP A 40 -2.73 8.57 -12.58
CA TRP A 40 -3.70 7.88 -11.73
C TRP A 40 -4.15 8.80 -10.59
N THR A 41 -5.47 8.91 -10.40
CA THR A 41 -6.11 9.59 -9.26
C THR A 41 -7.40 8.84 -8.88
N ALA A 42 -8.02 9.22 -7.76
CA ALA A 42 -9.35 8.69 -7.40
C ALA A 42 -10.49 9.09 -8.39
N GLU A 43 -10.29 10.14 -9.17
CA GLU A 43 -11.27 10.63 -10.16
C GLU A 43 -11.00 10.06 -11.56
N THR A 44 -9.73 9.89 -11.90
CA THR A 44 -9.24 9.38 -13.19
C THR A 44 -8.26 8.24 -12.95
N PRO A 45 -8.73 7.02 -12.65
CA PRO A 45 -7.89 5.88 -12.29
C PRO A 45 -7.21 5.25 -13.52
N ASN A 46 -6.34 6.01 -14.18
CA ASN A 46 -5.62 5.51 -15.35
C ASN A 46 -4.59 4.47 -14.95
N LEU A 47 -4.81 3.23 -15.38
CA LEU A 47 -3.88 2.12 -15.15
C LEU A 47 -3.17 1.69 -16.44
N TYR A 48 -1.94 1.22 -16.25
CA TYR A 48 -1.07 0.59 -17.22
C TYR A 48 -0.80 -0.84 -16.78
N THR A 49 -0.52 -1.75 -17.72
CA THR A 49 -0.18 -3.13 -17.38
C THR A 49 1.32 -3.35 -17.54
N LEU A 50 2.01 -3.63 -16.45
CA LEU A 50 3.39 -4.09 -16.48
C LEU A 50 3.40 -5.61 -16.57
N ILE A 51 4.00 -6.14 -17.64
CA ILE A 51 4.22 -7.57 -17.83
C ILE A 51 5.70 -7.86 -17.65
N ILE A 52 6.03 -8.81 -16.78
CA ILE A 52 7.39 -9.28 -16.57
C ILE A 52 7.44 -10.74 -17.00
N SER A 53 8.42 -11.09 -17.83
CA SER A 53 8.60 -12.46 -18.31
C SER A 53 10.04 -12.91 -18.21
N ILE A 54 10.22 -14.17 -17.82
CA ILE A 54 11.49 -14.90 -17.92
C ILE A 54 11.43 -15.71 -19.21
N LYS A 55 12.51 -15.65 -20.00
CA LYS A 55 12.58 -16.30 -21.32
C LYS A 55 13.87 -17.10 -21.46
N GLU A 56 13.79 -18.24 -22.13
CA GLU A 56 14.96 -18.98 -22.60
C GLU A 56 15.74 -18.16 -23.65
N PRO A 57 17.03 -18.46 -23.89
CA PRO A 57 17.83 -17.82 -24.94
C PRO A 57 17.22 -17.92 -26.36
N ASN A 58 16.41 -18.95 -26.61
CA ASN A 58 15.69 -19.15 -27.87
C ASN A 58 14.42 -18.28 -28.00
N GLY A 59 14.07 -17.50 -26.96
CA GLY A 59 12.90 -16.62 -26.93
C GLY A 59 11.63 -17.25 -26.33
N LYS A 60 11.62 -18.54 -26.00
CA LYS A 60 10.49 -19.21 -25.35
C LYS A 60 10.25 -18.63 -23.95
N ILE A 61 9.01 -18.26 -23.66
CA ILE A 61 8.60 -17.79 -22.33
C ILE A 61 8.59 -18.99 -21.37
N ILE A 62 9.29 -18.86 -20.24
CA ILE A 62 9.28 -19.82 -19.13
C ILE A 62 8.12 -19.48 -18.19
N GLU A 63 8.05 -18.22 -17.78
CA GLU A 63 7.05 -17.71 -16.86
C GLU A 63 6.76 -16.24 -17.19
N SER A 64 5.53 -15.82 -16.93
CA SER A 64 5.15 -14.41 -16.98
C SER A 64 4.19 -14.08 -15.84
N THR A 65 4.36 -12.89 -15.27
CA THR A 65 3.42 -12.29 -14.33
C THR A 65 3.11 -10.85 -14.75
N SER A 66 2.10 -10.25 -14.14
CA SER A 66 1.72 -8.87 -14.41
C SER A 66 1.18 -8.17 -13.19
N CYS A 67 1.35 -6.85 -13.14
CA CYS A 67 0.67 -5.98 -12.19
C CYS A 67 0.16 -4.71 -12.89
N GLN A 68 -0.76 -4.02 -12.22
CA GLN A 68 -1.23 -2.71 -12.64
C GLN A 68 -0.26 -1.62 -12.14
N VAL A 69 -0.08 -0.59 -12.95
CA VAL A 69 0.77 0.57 -12.66
C VAL A 69 -0.06 1.84 -12.83
N GLY A 70 -0.13 2.66 -11.78
CA GLY A 70 -0.71 3.99 -11.84
C GLY A 70 0.36 5.05 -11.63
N PHE A 71 0.53 5.97 -12.59
CA PHE A 71 1.48 7.07 -12.43
C PHE A 71 0.92 8.13 -11.50
N ARG A 72 1.47 8.20 -10.28
CA ARG A 72 1.12 9.24 -9.31
C ARG A 72 2.26 9.58 -8.37
N THR A 73 2.21 10.75 -7.76
CA THR A 73 3.03 11.12 -6.59
C THR A 73 2.14 11.35 -5.38
N VAL A 74 2.65 11.04 -4.19
CA VAL A 74 2.04 11.40 -2.91
C VAL A 74 3.11 12.05 -2.06
N GLU A 75 2.82 13.21 -1.49
CA GLU A 75 3.78 13.92 -0.64
C GLU A 75 3.07 14.76 0.43
N ILE A 76 3.78 15.00 1.53
CA ILE A 76 3.40 16.05 2.48
C ILE A 76 4.23 17.29 2.14
N ALA A 77 3.57 18.35 1.69
CA ALA A 77 4.22 19.62 1.37
C ALA A 77 3.42 20.77 1.97
N ASN A 78 4.10 21.73 2.59
CA ASN A 78 3.48 22.87 3.27
C ASN A 78 2.33 22.46 4.21
N SER A 79 2.54 21.37 4.97
CA SER A 79 1.56 20.80 5.90
C SER A 79 0.25 20.31 5.26
N GLN A 80 0.26 19.97 3.97
CA GLN A 80 -0.88 19.39 3.26
C GLN A 80 -0.50 18.04 2.67
N LEU A 81 -1.48 17.14 2.52
CA LEU A 81 -1.35 15.90 1.75
C LEU A 81 -1.66 16.19 0.28
N LEU A 82 -0.68 15.96 -0.59
CA LEU A 82 -0.77 16.23 -2.01
C LEU A 82 -0.79 14.91 -2.78
N VAL A 83 -1.63 14.85 -3.82
CA VAL A 83 -1.55 13.84 -4.87
C VAL A 83 -1.29 14.56 -6.19
N ASN A 84 -0.23 14.18 -6.90
CA ASN A 84 0.18 14.83 -8.15
C ASN A 84 0.39 16.35 -8.00
N GLY A 85 0.95 16.77 -6.87
CA GLY A 85 1.20 18.18 -6.55
C GLY A 85 -0.04 19.00 -6.20
N GLN A 86 -1.22 18.39 -6.06
CA GLN A 86 -2.46 19.06 -5.68
C GLN A 86 -2.91 18.61 -4.28
N PRO A 87 -3.24 19.54 -3.37
CA PRO A 87 -3.76 19.17 -2.06
C PRO A 87 -5.12 18.49 -2.20
N ILE A 88 -5.31 17.38 -1.50
CA ILE A 88 -6.57 16.62 -1.54
C ILE A 88 -7.32 16.70 -0.21
N LEU A 89 -8.65 16.57 -0.29
CA LEU A 89 -9.50 16.33 0.88
C LEU A 89 -9.76 14.83 1.01
N ILE A 90 -9.47 14.28 2.18
CA ILE A 90 -9.84 12.90 2.54
C ILE A 90 -11.33 12.88 2.89
N LYS A 91 -12.14 12.29 2.02
CA LYS A 91 -13.58 12.05 2.21
C LYS A 91 -13.77 10.55 2.43
N GLY A 92 -13.24 10.08 3.57
CA GLY A 92 -13.02 8.67 3.80
C GLY A 92 -13.98 8.00 4.77
N VAL A 93 -13.97 6.67 4.73
CA VAL A 93 -14.59 5.79 5.74
C VAL A 93 -13.59 4.74 6.22
N ASN A 94 -13.80 4.24 7.43
CA ASN A 94 -13.07 3.08 7.97
C ASN A 94 -13.84 1.81 7.57
N TYR A 95 -13.14 0.79 7.09
CA TYR A 95 -13.75 -0.44 6.60
C TYR A 95 -13.21 -1.65 7.36
N HIS A 96 -14.13 -2.46 7.90
CA HIS A 96 -13.88 -3.80 8.40
C HIS A 96 -14.40 -4.82 7.39
N GLU A 97 -13.60 -5.84 7.08
CA GLU A 97 -14.06 -6.99 6.31
C GLU A 97 -15.11 -7.77 7.11
N HIS A 98 -16.38 -7.56 6.78
CA HIS A 98 -17.49 -8.17 7.49
C HIS A 98 -18.66 -8.49 6.55
N ASN A 99 -19.18 -9.70 6.70
CA ASN A 99 -20.44 -10.15 6.17
C ASN A 99 -21.26 -10.73 7.32
N GLU A 100 -22.56 -10.44 7.30
CA GLU A 100 -23.51 -10.76 8.35
C GLU A 100 -23.69 -12.27 8.58
N ASP A 101 -23.51 -13.08 7.54
CA ASP A 101 -23.75 -14.52 7.57
C ASP A 101 -22.46 -15.33 7.81
N ASN A 102 -21.31 -14.84 7.34
CA ASN A 102 -20.07 -15.61 7.30
C ASN A 102 -18.87 -14.93 8.01
N GLY A 103 -19.07 -13.78 8.65
CA GLY A 103 -18.02 -13.07 9.39
C GLY A 103 -16.99 -12.43 8.47
N HIS A 104 -15.72 -12.80 8.61
CA HIS A 104 -14.62 -12.18 7.85
C HIS A 104 -14.48 -12.69 6.40
N TYR A 105 -15.38 -13.55 5.93
CA TYR A 105 -15.33 -14.06 4.56
C TYR A 105 -16.20 -13.21 3.61
N VAL A 106 -15.73 -12.01 3.27
CA VAL A 106 -16.48 -11.15 2.34
C VAL A 106 -16.37 -11.68 0.90
N GLN A 107 -17.51 -12.09 0.35
CA GLN A 107 -17.62 -12.54 -1.03
C GLN A 107 -17.42 -11.37 -2.00
N GLU A 108 -16.91 -11.67 -3.19
CA GLU A 108 -16.67 -10.66 -4.24
C GLU A 108 -17.91 -9.82 -4.56
N SER A 109 -19.10 -10.40 -4.58
CA SER A 109 -20.34 -9.67 -4.87
C SER A 109 -20.68 -8.62 -3.81
N LEU A 110 -20.44 -8.91 -2.53
CA LEU A 110 -20.62 -7.94 -1.44
C LEU A 110 -19.54 -6.86 -1.51
N LEU A 111 -18.29 -7.25 -1.76
CA LEU A 111 -17.19 -6.31 -1.95
C LEU A 111 -17.50 -5.33 -3.08
N GLN A 112 -17.93 -5.82 -4.26
CA GLN A 112 -18.31 -4.97 -5.39
C GLN A 112 -19.44 -3.98 -5.02
N LYS A 113 -20.44 -4.44 -4.25
CA LYS A 113 -21.52 -3.57 -3.76
C LYS A 113 -21.01 -2.45 -2.84
N ASP A 114 -20.02 -2.73 -1.99
CA ASP A 114 -19.40 -1.69 -1.15
C ASP A 114 -18.74 -0.61 -2.01
N PHE A 115 -18.00 -0.99 -3.06
CA PHE A 115 -17.41 -0.05 -4.02
C PHE A 115 -18.46 0.79 -4.74
N GLU A 116 -19.55 0.18 -5.21
CA GLU A 116 -20.67 0.90 -5.84
C GLU A 116 -21.26 1.97 -4.90
N LEU A 117 -21.45 1.62 -3.62
CA LEU A 117 -21.98 2.53 -2.62
C LEU A 117 -20.99 3.65 -2.30
N TRP A 118 -19.70 3.34 -2.12
CA TRP A 118 -18.67 4.34 -1.88
C TRP A 118 -18.60 5.38 -2.99
N LYS A 119 -18.58 4.94 -4.25
CA LYS A 119 -18.61 5.87 -5.40
C LYS A 119 -19.91 6.66 -5.45
N LYS A 120 -21.07 6.02 -5.22
CA LYS A 120 -22.38 6.69 -5.20
C LYS A 120 -22.48 7.79 -4.15
N TYR A 121 -21.83 7.61 -3.00
CA TYR A 121 -21.85 8.56 -1.89
C TYR A 121 -20.60 9.45 -1.81
N ASN A 122 -19.84 9.55 -2.91
CA ASN A 122 -18.67 10.44 -3.03
C ASN A 122 -17.54 10.15 -2.04
N VAL A 123 -17.43 8.90 -1.56
CA VAL A 123 -16.27 8.44 -0.79
C VAL A 123 -15.08 8.33 -1.74
N ASN A 124 -13.93 8.88 -1.32
CA ASN A 124 -12.70 8.83 -2.11
C ASN A 124 -11.54 8.12 -1.39
N THR A 125 -11.70 7.74 -0.12
CA THR A 125 -10.63 7.12 0.67
C THR A 125 -11.18 6.04 1.59
N ILE A 126 -10.46 4.93 1.72
CA ILE A 126 -10.79 3.87 2.67
C ILE A 126 -9.58 3.63 3.58
N ARG A 127 -9.81 3.54 4.90
CA ARG A 127 -8.83 3.02 5.85
C ARG A 127 -9.15 1.57 6.18
N THR A 128 -8.17 0.68 6.01
CA THR A 128 -8.30 -0.76 6.25
C THR A 128 -8.26 -1.07 7.75
N SER A 129 -9.42 -1.00 8.42
CA SER A 129 -9.52 -1.07 9.88
C SER A 129 -9.61 -2.52 10.37
N HIS A 130 -8.71 -3.04 11.18
CA HIS A 130 -7.38 -2.52 11.58
C HIS A 130 -6.29 -3.49 11.11
N TYR A 131 -6.35 -3.85 9.83
CA TYR A 131 -5.55 -4.89 9.22
C TYR A 131 -5.63 -4.84 7.68
N PRO A 132 -4.60 -5.38 6.97
CA PRO A 132 -4.63 -5.44 5.52
C PRO A 132 -5.78 -6.34 5.04
N GLN A 133 -6.40 -5.97 3.91
CA GLN A 133 -7.57 -6.66 3.35
C GLN A 133 -7.17 -7.79 2.38
N GLN A 134 -8.15 -8.47 1.78
CA GLN A 134 -7.92 -9.40 0.65
C GLN A 134 -7.37 -8.68 -0.60
N GLU A 135 -6.55 -9.36 -1.41
CA GLU A 135 -5.87 -8.75 -2.59
C GLU A 135 -6.84 -8.07 -3.57
N LEU A 136 -8.00 -8.69 -3.80
CA LEU A 136 -9.04 -8.16 -4.68
C LEU A 136 -9.53 -6.76 -4.26
N PHE A 137 -9.51 -6.43 -2.97
CA PHE A 137 -9.87 -5.09 -2.48
C PHE A 137 -8.94 -4.02 -3.07
N TYR A 138 -7.63 -4.24 -3.06
CA TYR A 138 -6.65 -3.27 -3.57
C TYR A 138 -6.72 -3.15 -5.09
N GLU A 139 -6.93 -4.27 -5.80
CA GLU A 139 -7.18 -4.23 -7.24
C GLU A 139 -8.44 -3.43 -7.61
N LEU A 140 -9.50 -3.58 -6.82
CA LEU A 140 -10.72 -2.78 -7.01
C LEU A 140 -10.48 -1.32 -6.67
N CYS A 141 -9.74 -0.99 -5.61
CA CYS A 141 -9.35 0.40 -5.30
C CYS A 141 -8.54 1.05 -6.44
N ASP A 142 -7.60 0.32 -7.03
CA ASP A 142 -6.85 0.77 -8.19
C ASP A 142 -7.77 1.05 -9.39
N ARG A 143 -8.73 0.15 -9.67
CA ARG A 143 -9.64 0.24 -10.83
C ARG A 143 -10.74 1.29 -10.65
N TYR A 144 -11.35 1.39 -9.47
CA TYR A 144 -12.45 2.31 -9.18
C TYR A 144 -11.98 3.72 -8.82
N GLY A 145 -10.68 3.91 -8.58
CA GLY A 145 -10.13 5.18 -8.12
C GLY A 145 -10.62 5.48 -6.70
N ILE A 146 -10.06 4.75 -5.75
CA ILE A 146 -10.28 4.97 -4.31
C ILE A 146 -8.90 5.00 -3.65
N TYR A 147 -8.59 6.05 -2.90
CA TYR A 147 -7.37 6.11 -2.12
C TYR A 147 -7.43 5.15 -0.92
N VAL A 148 -6.30 4.59 -0.52
CA VAL A 148 -6.22 3.64 0.59
C VAL A 148 -5.21 4.12 1.61
N ILE A 149 -5.62 4.08 2.88
CA ILE A 149 -4.75 4.08 4.05
C ILE A 149 -4.64 2.62 4.47
N ASP A 150 -3.52 1.99 4.17
CA ASP A 150 -3.32 0.57 4.43
C ASP A 150 -2.64 0.36 5.78
N GLU A 151 -3.24 -0.46 6.64
CA GLU A 151 -2.88 -0.54 8.05
C GLU A 151 -2.35 -1.94 8.44
N ALA A 152 -1.19 -1.96 9.08
CA ALA A 152 -0.63 -3.21 9.58
C ALA A 152 -1.55 -3.80 10.66
N ASN A 153 -1.69 -5.13 10.68
CA ASN A 153 -2.54 -5.84 11.63
C ASN A 153 -1.90 -5.85 13.03
N ILE A 154 -1.82 -4.69 13.69
CA ILE A 154 -1.17 -4.48 14.98
C ILE A 154 -2.12 -3.66 15.85
N GLU A 155 -2.80 -4.36 16.75
CA GLU A 155 -3.59 -3.74 17.81
C GLU A 155 -3.36 -4.49 19.13
N SER A 156 -3.14 -3.74 20.21
CA SER A 156 -2.95 -4.31 21.55
C SER A 156 -3.65 -3.48 22.62
N HIS A 157 -4.83 -2.94 22.27
CA HIS A 157 -5.61 -2.03 23.11
C HIS A 157 -5.75 -2.53 24.56
N GLY A 158 -6.05 -3.83 24.74
CA GLY A 158 -6.20 -4.44 26.06
C GLY A 158 -4.97 -4.38 26.98
N MET A 159 -3.77 -4.13 26.44
CA MET A 159 -2.53 -3.96 27.21
C MET A 159 -2.31 -2.53 27.71
N GLY A 160 -3.14 -1.58 27.26
CA GLY A 160 -3.00 -0.16 27.56
C GLY A 160 -1.75 0.47 26.95
N TYR A 161 -1.51 1.74 27.33
CA TYR A 161 -0.53 2.60 26.67
C TYR A 161 0.60 3.07 27.60
N ASP A 162 0.68 2.51 28.81
CA ASP A 162 1.74 2.84 29.77
C ASP A 162 3.10 2.38 29.23
N LEU A 163 4.07 3.30 29.20
CA LEU A 163 5.42 3.08 28.68
C LEU A 163 6.34 2.35 29.68
N ASN A 164 5.89 2.13 30.92
CA ASN A 164 6.61 1.36 31.92
C ASN A 164 6.92 -0.07 31.43
N VAL A 165 8.04 -0.61 31.90
CA VAL A 165 8.51 -1.95 31.52
C VAL A 165 7.42 -3.00 31.77
N GLY A 166 7.12 -3.80 30.74
CA GLY A 166 6.13 -4.88 30.82
C GLY A 166 4.67 -4.46 30.67
N LYS A 167 4.39 -3.19 30.34
CA LYS A 167 3.03 -2.69 30.07
C LYS A 167 2.71 -2.71 28.59
N THR A 168 2.74 -1.57 27.90
CA THR A 168 2.34 -1.52 26.49
C THR A 168 3.28 -2.35 25.60
N LEU A 169 2.70 -3.07 24.63
CA LEU A 169 3.48 -3.89 23.71
C LEU A 169 4.23 -3.03 22.68
N GLY A 170 3.76 -1.81 22.38
CA GLY A 170 4.45 -0.85 21.52
C GLY A 170 5.84 -0.42 22.05
N ASN A 171 6.09 -0.57 23.36
CA ASN A 171 7.37 -0.23 24.00
C ASN A 171 8.09 -1.43 24.64
N ASN A 172 7.65 -2.67 24.35
CA ASN A 172 8.28 -3.89 24.88
C ASN A 172 9.21 -4.53 23.83
N PRO A 173 10.54 -4.48 23.98
CA PRO A 173 11.48 -4.99 22.99
C PRO A 173 11.31 -6.48 22.63
N LEU A 174 10.71 -7.29 23.51
CA LEU A 174 10.44 -8.70 23.23
C LEU A 174 9.44 -8.89 22.08
N PHE A 175 8.64 -7.88 21.77
CA PHE A 175 7.63 -7.90 20.70
C PHE A 175 8.10 -7.20 19.42
N LYS A 176 9.36 -6.75 19.36
CA LYS A 176 9.90 -6.01 18.21
C LYS A 176 9.74 -6.77 16.89
N GLU A 177 10.18 -8.02 16.86
CA GLU A 177 10.10 -8.84 15.63
C GLU A 177 8.67 -9.06 15.18
N ALA A 178 7.72 -9.27 16.11
CA ALA A 178 6.31 -9.43 15.76
C ALA A 178 5.69 -8.16 15.13
N HIS A 179 6.10 -6.96 15.58
CA HIS A 179 5.66 -5.70 14.97
C HIS A 179 6.29 -5.50 13.58
N LEU A 180 7.59 -5.79 13.45
CA LEU A 180 8.30 -5.71 12.17
C LEU A 180 7.73 -6.68 11.15
N GLU A 181 7.48 -7.94 11.52
CA GLU A 181 6.94 -8.95 10.61
C GLU A 181 5.56 -8.56 10.08
N ARG A 182 4.66 -8.08 10.94
CA ARG A 182 3.32 -7.63 10.52
C ARG A 182 3.37 -6.41 9.59
N THR A 183 4.31 -5.50 9.84
CA THR A 183 4.55 -4.33 8.99
C THR A 183 5.16 -4.72 7.65
N LEU A 184 6.16 -5.60 7.68
CA LEU A 184 6.84 -6.16 6.51
C LEU A 184 5.85 -6.89 5.60
N ASN A 185 4.99 -7.73 6.16
CA ASN A 185 4.03 -8.51 5.39
C ASN A 185 2.99 -7.64 4.67
N MET A 186 2.49 -6.58 5.31
CA MET A 186 1.64 -5.57 4.64
C MET A 186 2.40 -4.90 3.51
N TYR A 187 3.58 -4.34 3.82
CA TYR A 187 4.37 -3.58 2.84
C TYR A 187 4.75 -4.42 1.61
N GLU A 188 5.33 -5.60 1.82
CA GLU A 188 5.86 -6.39 0.71
C GLU A 188 4.75 -6.91 -0.20
N ARG A 189 3.56 -7.15 0.33
CA ARG A 189 2.39 -7.53 -0.46
C ARG A 189 1.86 -6.36 -1.27
N ASP A 190 1.69 -5.18 -0.66
CA ASP A 190 0.84 -4.12 -1.21
C ASP A 190 1.59 -2.93 -1.84
N LYS A 191 2.94 -2.89 -1.74
CA LYS A 191 3.79 -1.77 -2.19
C LYS A 191 3.59 -1.27 -3.62
N ASN A 192 3.09 -2.12 -4.51
CA ASN A 192 2.91 -1.80 -5.92
C ASN A 192 1.54 -1.21 -6.26
N HIS A 193 0.58 -1.21 -5.33
CA HIS A 193 -0.74 -0.64 -5.58
C HIS A 193 -0.70 0.89 -5.61
N PRO A 194 -1.10 1.56 -6.72
CA PRO A 194 -1.20 3.00 -6.77
C PRO A 194 -2.28 3.55 -5.82
N CYS A 195 -3.31 2.78 -5.49
CA CYS A 195 -4.37 3.21 -4.58
C CYS A 195 -3.88 3.47 -3.16
N VAL A 196 -2.89 2.72 -2.68
CA VAL A 196 -2.31 2.93 -1.35
C VAL A 196 -1.54 4.23 -1.37
N ILE A 197 -2.01 5.24 -0.64
CA ILE A 197 -1.36 6.55 -0.56
C ILE A 197 -0.70 6.80 0.80
N ILE A 198 -1.10 6.07 1.84
CA ILE A 198 -0.57 6.20 3.20
C ILE A 198 -0.39 4.80 3.79
N TRP A 199 0.74 4.57 4.46
CA TRP A 199 0.92 3.42 5.35
C TRP A 199 0.53 3.78 6.78
N SER A 200 -0.26 2.95 7.44
CA SER A 200 -0.58 3.07 8.87
C SER A 200 0.12 1.96 9.65
N LEU A 201 0.81 2.32 10.75
CA LEU A 201 1.58 1.35 11.53
C LEU A 201 0.71 0.38 12.35
N GLY A 202 -0.58 0.65 12.49
CA GLY A 202 -1.52 -0.13 13.29
C GLY A 202 -2.53 0.76 14.00
N ASN A 203 -3.20 0.21 15.00
CA ASN A 203 -4.25 0.89 15.76
C ASN A 203 -4.05 0.68 17.27
N GLU A 204 -4.25 1.73 18.08
CA GLU A 204 -4.38 1.67 19.55
C GLU A 204 -3.48 0.64 20.28
N ALA A 205 -2.18 0.62 19.96
CA ALA A 205 -1.22 -0.38 20.45
C ALA A 205 -0.10 0.24 21.32
N GLY A 206 -0.36 1.43 21.86
CA GLY A 206 0.63 2.27 22.54
C GLY A 206 1.59 2.95 21.56
N ASN A 207 2.72 3.45 22.04
CA ASN A 207 3.82 3.91 21.19
C ASN A 207 5.15 3.48 21.85
N GLY A 208 6.26 3.56 21.13
CA GLY A 208 7.57 3.25 21.71
C GLY A 208 8.51 2.57 20.72
N VAL A 209 9.51 1.87 21.27
CA VAL A 209 10.64 1.32 20.49
C VAL A 209 10.23 0.42 19.33
N ASN A 210 9.09 -0.28 19.42
CA ASN A 210 8.64 -1.15 18.34
C ASN A 210 8.02 -0.33 17.19
N PHE A 211 7.27 0.73 17.50
CA PHE A 211 6.72 1.63 16.48
C PHE A 211 7.77 2.54 15.86
N TYR A 212 8.82 2.89 16.60
CA TYR A 212 9.98 3.58 16.03
C TYR A 212 10.71 2.71 15.01
N ALA A 213 10.83 1.41 15.30
CA ALA A 213 11.46 0.45 14.39
C ALA A 213 10.62 0.24 13.12
N THR A 214 9.30 0.07 13.23
CA THR A 214 8.42 -0.12 12.07
C THR A 214 8.30 1.13 11.22
N TYR A 215 8.23 2.32 11.84
CA TYR A 215 8.32 3.59 11.11
C TYR A 215 9.62 3.71 10.33
N SER A 216 10.78 3.51 10.98
CA SER A 216 12.09 3.61 10.32
C SER A 216 12.23 2.61 9.18
N PHE A 217 11.74 1.39 9.37
CA PHE A 217 11.69 0.35 8.34
C PHE A 217 10.91 0.83 7.11
N LEU A 218 9.69 1.37 7.27
CA LEU A 218 8.91 1.85 6.14
C LEU A 218 9.58 3.05 5.45
N LYS A 219 10.14 4.01 6.20
CA LYS A 219 10.83 5.17 5.60
C LYS A 219 12.10 4.78 4.84
N GLU A 220 12.78 3.69 5.24
CA GLU A 220 13.93 3.16 4.50
C GLU A 220 13.52 2.43 3.21
N ARG A 221 12.36 1.76 3.23
CA ARG A 221 11.88 0.94 2.12
C ARG A 221 11.05 1.68 1.08
N ASP A 222 10.30 2.70 1.48
CA ASP A 222 9.38 3.45 0.63
C ASP A 222 9.41 4.94 0.96
N ASP A 223 10.07 5.71 0.09
CA ASP A 223 10.09 7.17 0.14
C ASP A 223 8.94 7.80 -0.68
N SER A 224 8.10 6.99 -1.32
CA SER A 224 7.03 7.45 -2.21
C SER A 224 5.67 7.66 -1.53
N ARG A 225 5.57 7.33 -0.23
CA ARG A 225 4.34 7.45 0.57
C ARG A 225 4.64 7.96 1.98
N PRO A 226 3.77 8.81 2.56
CA PRO A 226 3.79 9.11 3.98
C PRO A 226 3.40 7.91 4.84
N VAL A 227 3.89 7.90 6.08
CA VAL A 227 3.58 6.91 7.11
C VAL A 227 2.85 7.61 8.26
N GLN A 228 1.74 7.06 8.74
CA GLN A 228 0.99 7.61 9.86
C GLN A 228 0.83 6.62 11.02
N TYR A 229 0.66 7.15 12.24
CA TYR A 229 0.23 6.36 13.39
C TYR A 229 -0.41 7.24 14.46
N GLU A 230 -1.69 7.00 14.80
CA GLU A 230 -2.45 7.85 15.72
C GLU A 230 -1.78 7.97 17.09
N ARG A 231 -1.40 6.83 17.70
CA ARG A 231 -0.76 6.81 19.03
C ARG A 231 0.61 7.50 19.08
N ALA A 232 1.23 7.81 17.94
CA ALA A 232 2.42 8.65 17.91
C ALA A 232 2.12 10.12 18.26
N GLY A 233 0.88 10.59 18.06
CA GLY A 233 0.48 11.96 18.29
C GLY A 233 1.33 12.94 17.47
N LEU A 234 2.11 13.77 18.14
CA LEU A 234 3.02 14.75 17.51
C LEU A 234 4.50 14.31 17.53
N GLN A 235 4.77 13.03 17.82
CA GLN A 235 6.13 12.50 17.80
C GLN A 235 6.65 12.32 16.36
N TRP A 236 7.96 12.14 16.24
CA TRP A 236 8.65 12.08 14.95
C TRP A 236 8.33 10.85 14.10
N ASN A 237 7.74 9.80 14.69
CA ASN A 237 7.42 8.53 14.02
C ASN A 237 6.02 8.54 13.36
N THR A 238 5.58 9.69 12.88
CA THR A 238 4.39 9.87 12.03
C THR A 238 4.56 11.11 11.16
N ASP A 239 4.23 11.00 9.87
CA ASP A 239 4.24 12.11 8.91
C ASP A 239 2.92 12.92 8.96
N ILE A 240 1.86 12.34 9.51
CA ILE A 240 0.51 12.90 9.56
C ILE A 240 0.02 12.89 11.01
N TYR A 241 -0.56 13.99 11.46
CA TYR A 241 -1.29 14.04 12.71
C TYR A 241 -2.72 13.53 12.47
N CYS A 242 -3.01 12.33 12.97
CA CYS A 242 -4.29 11.63 12.81
C CYS A 242 -4.87 11.20 14.18
N PRO A 243 -5.32 12.16 15.01
CA PRO A 243 -5.77 11.90 16.38
C PRO A 243 -7.09 11.13 16.48
#